data_AF-A0A7S3SW61-F1
#
_entry.id   AF-A0A7S3SW61-F1
#
_cell.length_a   1.000
_cell.length_b   1.000
_cell.length_c   1.000
_cell.angle_alpha   90.00
_cell.angle_beta   90.00
_cell.angle_gamma   90.00
#
_symmetry.space_group_name_H-M   'P 1'
#
loop_
_entity.id
_entity.type
_entity.pdbx_description
1 polymer ?
#
loop_
_entity_poly.entity_id
_entity_poly.type
_entity_poly.pdbx_seq_one_letter_code
_entity_poly.pdbx_strand_id
1 'polypeptide(L)'
;ERETPMLRLAVGRRLLCAPRLRRALCVGQRELEAGLALLDEGRTGPAIDRFALAAQGGSPEGNFFLGLAYDGLLGEDSRGEPWVEPDAGAAFRCYTRAAD
;
A
#
# COMPACT_ATOMS: atom_id res chain seq x y z
N GLU A 1 35.55 -27.05 29.82
CA GLU A 1 35.05 -27.24 28.45
C GLU A 1 33.55 -27.49 28.54
N ARG A 2 32.73 -26.49 28.17
CA ARG A 2 31.26 -26.59 28.20
C ARG A 2 30.76 -26.13 26.83
N GLU A 3 30.41 -27.10 26.01
CA GLU A 3 29.84 -26.92 24.66
C GLU A 3 28.46 -26.29 24.77
N THR A 4 28.31 -25.09 24.24
CA THR A 4 27.01 -24.45 23.97
C THR A 4 26.46 -24.96 22.64
N PRO A 5 25.31 -25.66 22.60
CA PRO A 5 24.67 -25.99 21.34
C PRO A 5 24.01 -24.73 20.75
N MET A 6 24.45 -24.37 19.55
CA MET A 6 23.82 -23.36 18.70
C MET A 6 22.35 -23.72 18.43
N LEU A 7 21.41 -22.99 19.03
CA LEU A 7 20.02 -22.97 18.57
C LEU A 7 19.93 -22.17 17.26
N ARG A 8 20.06 -22.87 16.13
CA ARG A 8 19.60 -22.40 14.82
C ARG A 8 18.06 -22.52 14.77
N LEU A 9 17.34 -21.50 15.23
CA LEU A 9 15.92 -21.32 14.91
C LEU A 9 15.80 -20.66 13.54
N ALA A 10 16.00 -21.46 12.49
CA ALA A 10 15.53 -21.13 11.15
C ALA A 10 14.08 -21.60 11.01
N VAL A 11 13.12 -20.81 11.52
CA VAL A 11 11.72 -21.04 11.22
C VAL A 11 11.42 -20.41 9.87
N GLY A 12 11.57 -21.21 8.82
CA GLY A 12 11.10 -20.89 7.49
C GLY A 12 9.60 -20.62 7.52
N ARG A 13 9.23 -19.33 7.51
CA ARG A 13 7.87 -18.88 7.18
C ARG A 13 7.60 -19.22 5.71
N ARG A 14 7.15 -20.45 5.46
CA ARG A 14 6.42 -20.78 4.23
C ARG A 14 5.13 -19.99 4.28
N LEU A 15 5.12 -18.84 3.61
CA LEU A 15 3.91 -18.11 3.23
C LEU A 15 3.06 -19.06 2.38
N LEU A 16 2.16 -19.78 3.06
CA LEU A 16 1.05 -20.46 2.42
C LEU A 16 0.12 -19.37 1.90
N CYS A 17 0.44 -18.86 0.70
CA CYS A 17 -0.47 -18.05 -0.08
C CYS A 17 -1.76 -18.84 -0.29
N ALA A 18 -2.79 -18.53 0.50
CA ALA A 18 -4.13 -19.06 0.31
C ALA A 18 -4.60 -18.73 -1.12
N PRO A 19 -5.19 -19.68 -1.87
CA PRO A 19 -5.50 -19.51 -3.29
C PRO A 19 -6.55 -18.41 -3.58
N ARG A 20 -7.25 -17.90 -2.56
CA ARG A 20 -8.15 -16.74 -2.67
C ARG A 20 -7.42 -15.39 -2.69
N LEU A 21 -6.24 -15.26 -2.05
CA LEU A 21 -5.42 -14.03 -2.10
C LEU A 21 -4.78 -13.82 -3.48
N ARG A 22 -4.50 -14.90 -4.21
CA ARG A 22 -3.70 -14.86 -5.44
C ARG A 22 -4.35 -14.13 -6.62
N ARG A 23 -5.69 -13.99 -6.62
CA ARG A 23 -6.44 -13.34 -7.71
C ARG A 23 -6.73 -11.86 -7.46
N ALA A 24 -7.03 -11.50 -6.20
CA ALA A 24 -7.24 -10.11 -5.79
C ALA A 24 -5.93 -9.31 -5.90
N LEU A 25 -4.81 -9.89 -5.43
CA LEU A 25 -3.48 -9.29 -5.57
C LEU A 25 -3.13 -8.92 -7.01
N CYS A 26 -3.52 -9.70 -8.02
CA CYS A 26 -3.19 -9.38 -9.41
C CYS A 26 -3.93 -8.12 -9.92
N VAL A 27 -5.16 -7.88 -9.47
CA VAL A 27 -5.89 -6.66 -9.83
C VAL A 27 -5.32 -5.48 -9.05
N GLY A 28 -5.12 -5.63 -7.74
CA GLY A 28 -4.53 -4.60 -6.90
C GLY A 28 -3.15 -4.16 -7.38
N GLN A 29 -2.28 -5.11 -7.71
CA GLN A 29 -0.93 -4.86 -8.21
C GLN A 29 -0.93 -4.09 -9.53
N ARG A 30 -1.80 -4.46 -10.47
CA ARG A 30 -1.87 -3.78 -11.79
C ARG A 30 -2.32 -2.33 -11.65
N GLU A 31 -3.30 -2.08 -10.79
CA GLU A 31 -3.78 -0.71 -10.56
C GLU A 31 -2.76 0.11 -9.76
N LEU A 32 -2.01 -0.52 -8.85
CA LEU A 32 -0.88 0.12 -8.16
C LEU A 32 0.19 0.58 -9.17
N GLU A 33 0.63 -0.31 -10.06
CA GLU A 33 1.62 -0.01 -11.09
C GLU A 33 1.15 1.13 -12.01
N ALA A 34 -0.13 1.13 -12.40
CA ALA A 34 -0.72 2.22 -13.17
C ALA A 34 -0.75 3.55 -12.40
N GLY A 35 -1.03 3.51 -11.09
CA GLY A 35 -0.98 4.70 -10.23
C GLY A 35 0.43 5.27 -10.08
N LEU A 36 1.43 4.41 -9.92
CA LEU A 36 2.84 4.83 -9.86
C LEU A 36 3.31 5.48 -11.16
N ALA A 37 2.95 4.91 -12.32
CA ALA A 37 3.25 5.53 -13.61
C ALA A 37 2.62 6.93 -13.76
N LEU A 38 1.40 7.13 -13.25
CA LEU A 38 0.75 8.45 -13.25
C LEU A 38 1.44 9.43 -12.30
N LEU A 39 1.94 8.98 -11.14
CA LEU A 39 2.76 9.83 -10.26
C LEU A 39 4.05 10.26 -10.94
N ASP A 40 4.72 9.37 -11.66
CA ASP A 40 5.94 9.69 -12.42
C ASP A 40 5.66 10.73 -13.52
N GLU A 41 4.46 10.72 -14.10
CA GLU A 41 3.98 11.73 -15.05
C GLU A 41 3.56 13.06 -14.37
N GLY A 42 3.60 13.16 -13.03
CA GLY A 42 3.12 14.32 -12.27
C GLY A 42 1.60 14.43 -12.19
N ARG A 43 0.88 13.36 -12.50
CA ARG A 43 -0.60 13.31 -12.53
C ARG A 43 -1.15 12.73 -11.24
N THR A 44 -0.94 13.47 -10.14
CA THR A 44 -1.28 13.03 -8.78
C THR A 44 -2.76 12.71 -8.59
N GLY A 45 -3.68 13.56 -9.07
CA GLY A 45 -5.12 13.29 -8.97
C GLY A 45 -5.52 11.92 -9.56
N PRO A 46 -5.25 11.67 -10.86
CA PRO A 46 -5.49 10.37 -11.48
C PRO A 46 -4.75 9.20 -10.80
N ALA A 47 -3.58 9.43 -10.22
CA ALA A 47 -2.85 8.41 -9.49
C ALA A 47 -3.59 7.97 -8.21
N ILE A 48 -4.20 8.92 -7.49
CA ILE A 48 -5.01 8.63 -6.29
C ILE A 48 -6.19 7.73 -6.61
N ASP A 49 -6.89 7.98 -7.73
CA ASP A 49 -7.98 7.11 -8.19
C ASP A 49 -7.50 5.68 -8.41
N ARG A 50 -6.30 5.50 -8.98
CA ARG A 50 -5.69 4.18 -9.18
C ARG A 50 -5.28 3.53 -7.87
N PHE A 51 -4.75 4.28 -6.91
CA PHE A 51 -4.45 3.75 -5.57
C PHE A 51 -5.70 3.32 -4.81
N ALA A 52 -6.82 4.04 -4.97
CA ALA A 52 -8.10 3.63 -4.41
C ALA A 52 -8.57 2.29 -5.02
N LEU A 53 -8.42 2.10 -6.33
CA LEU A 53 -8.71 0.82 -6.99
C LEU A 53 -7.74 -0.29 -6.54
N ALA A 54 -6.46 0.03 -6.35
CA ALA A 54 -5.45 -0.90 -5.85
C ALA A 54 -5.78 -1.37 -4.43
N ALA A 55 -6.17 -0.45 -3.55
CA ALA A 55 -6.61 -0.72 -2.19
C ALA A 55 -7.87 -1.60 -2.15
N GLN A 56 -8.85 -1.33 -3.03
CA GLN A 56 -10.04 -2.18 -3.20
C GLN A 56 -9.69 -3.58 -3.73
N GLY A 57 -8.65 -3.67 -4.57
CA GLY A 57 -8.07 -4.93 -5.03
C GLY A 57 -7.29 -5.70 -3.94
N GLY A 58 -7.16 -5.14 -2.73
CA GLY A 58 -6.44 -5.75 -1.63
C GLY A 58 -4.93 -5.63 -1.71
N SER A 59 -4.40 -4.63 -2.46
CA SER A 59 -2.97 -4.28 -2.36
C SER A 59 -2.70 -3.50 -1.07
N PRO A 60 -1.79 -3.99 -0.20
CA PRO A 60 -1.33 -3.24 0.96
C PRO A 60 -0.69 -1.90 0.57
N GLU A 61 0.11 -1.89 -0.50
CA GLU A 61 0.76 -0.69 -1.02
C GLU A 61 -0.27 0.33 -1.52
N GLY A 62 -1.34 -0.13 -2.18
CA GLY A 62 -2.46 0.75 -2.58
C GLY A 62 -3.11 1.44 -1.37
N ASN A 63 -3.29 0.70 -0.27
CA ASN A 63 -3.77 1.30 0.99
C ASN A 63 -2.75 2.29 1.57
N PHE A 64 -1.45 2.01 1.49
CA PHE A 64 -0.42 2.92 1.96
C PHE A 64 -0.44 4.26 1.21
N PHE A 65 -0.46 4.23 -0.13
CA PHE A 65 -0.52 5.45 -0.95
C PHE A 65 -1.82 6.24 -0.76
N LEU A 66 -2.94 5.54 -0.58
CA LEU A 66 -4.21 6.20 -0.25
C LEU A 66 -4.15 6.87 1.13
N GLY A 67 -3.45 6.26 2.09
CA GLY A 67 -3.19 6.85 3.40
C GLY A 67 -2.40 8.16 3.29
N LEU A 68 -1.34 8.18 2.47
CA LEU A 68 -0.56 9.41 2.20
C LEU A 68 -1.42 10.51 1.56
N ALA A 69 -2.38 10.15 0.71
CA ALA A 69 -3.32 11.13 0.13
C ALA A 69 -4.20 11.77 1.22
N TYR A 70 -4.76 10.97 2.13
CA TYR A 70 -5.56 11.47 3.25
C TYR A 70 -4.75 12.21 4.32
N ASP A 71 -3.44 11.98 4.40
CA ASP A 71 -2.54 12.73 5.28
C ASP A 71 -2.00 14.01 4.62
N GLY A 72 -2.40 14.29 3.37
CA GLY A 72 -1.92 15.44 2.59
C GLY A 72 -0.47 15.32 2.13
N LEU A 73 0.16 14.15 2.26
CA LEU A 73 1.56 13.91 1.95
C LEU A 73 1.81 13.49 0.49
N LEU A 74 0.75 13.22 -0.28
CA LEU A 74 0.86 12.82 -1.69
C LEU A 74 1.00 14.02 -2.64
N GLY A 75 1.10 15.24 -2.11
CA GLY A 75 1.26 16.48 -2.85
C GLY A 75 -0.02 17.29 -2.98
N GLU A 76 0.11 18.46 -3.61
CA GLU A 76 -0.93 19.46 -3.78
C GLU A 76 -1.26 19.63 -5.27
N ASP A 77 -2.42 20.21 -5.58
CA ASP A 77 -2.79 20.59 -6.94
C ASP A 77 -2.09 21.91 -7.36
N SER A 78 -2.36 22.38 -8.58
CA SER A 78 -1.79 23.64 -9.08
C SER A 78 -2.22 24.89 -8.30
N ARG A 79 -3.19 24.77 -7.40
CA ARG A 79 -3.68 25.83 -6.52
C ARG A 79 -3.09 25.73 -5.11
N GLY A 80 -2.29 24.71 -4.83
CA GLY A 80 -1.74 24.44 -3.49
C GLY A 80 -2.74 23.76 -2.56
N GLU A 81 -3.82 23.19 -3.10
CA GLU A 81 -4.82 22.47 -2.30
C GLU A 81 -4.56 20.97 -2.35
N PRO A 82 -4.81 20.23 -1.26
CA PRO A 82 -4.66 18.78 -1.28
C PRO A 82 -5.67 18.16 -2.24
N TRP A 83 -5.24 17.11 -2.96
CA TRP A 83 -6.09 16.41 -3.93
C TRP A 83 -7.29 15.70 -3.29
N VAL A 84 -7.17 15.32 -2.02
CA VAL A 84 -8.20 14.68 -1.22
C VAL A 84 -8.31 15.45 0.08
N GLU A 85 -9.54 15.60 0.59
CA GLU A 85 -9.77 16.21 1.89
C GLU A 85 -9.01 15.43 2.98
N PRO A 86 -8.11 16.10 3.74
CA PRO A 86 -7.33 15.41 4.76
C PRO A 86 -8.22 14.81 5.85
N ASP A 87 -8.04 13.52 6.13
CA ASP A 87 -8.76 12.80 7.18
C ASP A 87 -7.79 11.82 7.87
N ALA A 88 -7.28 12.23 9.03
CA ALA A 88 -6.36 11.43 9.83
C ALA A 88 -6.96 10.06 10.24
N GLY A 89 -8.29 9.97 10.41
CA GLY A 89 -8.97 8.72 10.70
C GLY A 89 -9.00 7.80 9.48
N ALA A 90 -9.23 8.35 8.28
CA ALA A 90 -9.13 7.59 7.04
C ALA A 90 -7.70 7.12 6.77
N ALA A 91 -6.71 8.01 6.94
CA ALA A 91 -5.30 7.69 6.81
C ALA A 91 -4.89 6.53 7.75
N PHE A 92 -5.27 6.61 9.03
CA PHE A 92 -5.01 5.54 10.00
C PHE A 92 -5.60 4.18 9.59
N ARG A 93 -6.85 4.16 9.11
CA ARG A 93 -7.48 2.91 8.62
C ARG A 93 -6.74 2.36 7.41
N CYS A 94 -6.30 3.21 6.51
CA CYS A 94 -5.48 2.85 5.36
C CYS A 94 -4.14 2.24 5.79
N TYR A 95 -3.40 2.89 6.69
CA TYR A 95 -2.12 2.35 7.18
C TYR A 95 -2.25 1.05 7.95
N THR A 96 -3.32 0.89 8.73
CA THR A 96 -3.61 -0.37 9.42
C THR A 96 -3.78 -1.50 8.43
N ARG A 97 -4.56 -1.29 7.35
CA ARG A 97 -4.75 -2.27 6.28
C ARG A 97 -3.50 -2.53 5.44
N ALA A 98 -2.59 -1.57 5.36
CA ALA A 98 -1.32 -1.73 4.67
C ALA A 98 -0.31 -2.57 5.48
N ALA A 99 -0.51 -2.67 6.81
CA ALA A 99 0.38 -3.40 7.70
C ALA A 99 -0.04 -4.87 7.96
N ASP A 100 -1.29 -5.23 7.64
CA ASP A 100 -1.85 -6.59 7.71
C ASP A 100 -1.39 -7.48 6.53
#